data_AF-A0AB37IC44-F1
#
_entry.id   AF-A0AB37IC44-F1
#
_cell.length_a   1.000
_cell.length_b   1.000
_cell.length_c   1.000
_cell.angle_alpha   90.00
_cell.angle_beta   90.00
_cell.angle_gamma   90.00
#
_symmetry.space_group_name_H-M   'P 1'
#
loop_
_entity.id
_entity.type
_entity.pdbx_description
1 polymer ?
#
loop_
_entity_poly.entity_id
_entity_poly.type
_entity_poly.pdbx_seq_one_letter_code
_entity_poly.pdbx_strand_id
1 'polypeptide(L)' 'MIAKKERLPDKPKDYMLRVRLDDELMKKLDEIVQADKSSRSHVVRKGIEKLYQEMNKKTL' A
#
# COMPACT_ATOMS: atom_id res chain seq x y z
N MET A 1 -1.97 39.20 -6.34
CA MET A 1 -2.07 37.87 -7.00
C MET A 1 -1.94 36.81 -5.92
N ILE A 2 -2.96 35.98 -5.70
CA ILE A 2 -2.96 34.94 -4.65
C ILE A 2 -2.72 33.60 -5.36
N ALA A 3 -1.54 33.00 -5.20
CA ALA A 3 -1.21 31.73 -5.82
C ALA A 3 -0.91 30.68 -4.73
N LYS A 4 -1.95 29.87 -4.46
CA LYS A 4 -1.96 28.49 -3.96
C LYS A 4 -0.87 28.11 -2.95
N LYS A 5 -1.25 28.13 -1.68
CA LYS A 5 -0.64 27.31 -0.62
C LYS A 5 -0.79 25.83 -1.00
N GLU A 6 0.21 25.27 -1.67
CA GLU A 6 0.31 23.82 -1.86
C GLU A 6 0.33 23.17 -0.48
N ARG A 7 -0.77 22.50 -0.12
CA ARG A 7 -0.80 21.59 1.02
C ARG A 7 0.06 20.38 0.63
N LEU A 8 1.37 20.50 0.82
CA LEU A 8 2.24 19.34 0.90
C LEU A 8 1.61 18.41 1.94
N PRO A 9 1.20 17.17 1.60
CA PRO A 9 0.78 16.24 2.63
C PRO A 9 1.98 16.04 3.56
N ASP A 10 1.78 16.24 4.87
CA ASP A 10 2.78 16.15 5.97
C ASP A 10 3.58 14.82 6.01
N LYS A 11 3.23 13.87 5.15
CA LYS A 11 3.96 12.62 4.95
C LYS A 11 4.13 12.40 3.45
N PRO A 12 5.16 12.99 2.82
CA PRO A 12 5.59 12.52 1.52
C PRO A 12 5.79 11.01 1.61
N LYS A 13 5.23 10.30 0.63
CA LYS A 13 5.44 8.84 0.47
C LYS A 13 6.87 8.65 -0.04
N ASP A 14 7.85 8.92 0.82
CA ASP A 14 9.28 9.00 0.46
C ASP A 14 9.90 7.63 0.19
N TYR A 15 9.29 6.56 0.69
CA TYR A 15 9.86 5.23 0.60
C TYR A 15 9.26 4.41 -0.55
N MET A 16 10.10 4.09 -1.53
CA MET A 16 9.80 3.11 -2.58
C MET A 16 10.28 1.73 -2.16
N LEU A 17 9.34 0.81 -1.92
CA LEU A 17 9.63 -0.59 -1.68
C LEU A 17 9.79 -1.32 -3.02
N ARG A 18 11.01 -1.77 -3.36
CA ARG A 18 11.25 -2.66 -4.51
C ARG A 18 11.28 -4.10 -4.02
N VAL A 19 10.36 -4.93 -4.52
CA VAL A 19 10.28 -6.36 -4.20
C VAL A 19 10.33 -7.15 -5.49
N ARG A 20 11.08 -8.26 -5.49
CA ARG A 20 10.99 -9.26 -6.56
C ARG A 20 9.82 -10.18 -6.26
N LEU A 21 8.92 -10.30 -7.21
CA LEU A 21 7.75 -11.16 -7.13
C LEU A 21 7.80 -12.10 -8.32
N ASP A 22 7.43 -13.36 -8.10
CA ASP A 22 7.21 -14.32 -9.18
C ASP A 22 5.92 -13.98 -9.94
N ASP A 23 5.79 -14.46 -11.17
CA ASP A 23 4.63 -14.19 -12.03
C ASP A 23 3.29 -14.60 -11.39
N GLU A 24 3.28 -15.69 -10.62
CA GLU A 24 2.09 -16.14 -9.90
C GLU A 24 1.66 -15.16 -8.80
N LEU A 25 2.63 -14.57 -8.09
CA LEU A 25 2.36 -13.56 -7.07
C LEU A 25 1.86 -12.26 -7.70
N MET A 26 2.41 -11.87 -8.84
CA MET A 26 1.94 -10.71 -9.61
C MET A 26 0.48 -10.88 -10.06
N LYS A 27 0.11 -12.07 -10.56
CA LYS A 27 -1.28 -12.37 -10.94
C LYS A 27 -2.24 -12.27 -9.75
N LYS A 28 -1.89 -12.88 -8.62
CA LYS A 28 -2.70 -12.79 -7.39
C LYS A 28 -2.84 -11.34 -6.92
N LEU A 29 -1.77 -10.55 -6.99
CA LEU A 29 -1.83 -9.13 -6.64
C LEU A 29 -2.79 -8.37 -7.56
N ASP A 30 -2.73 -8.62 -8.87
CA ASP A 30 -3.62 -7.97 -9.86
C ASP A 30 -5.08 -8.38 -9.67
N GLU A 31 -5.37 -9.64 -9.35
CA GLU A 31 -6.73 -10.10 -9.00
C GLU A 31 -7.29 -9.36 -7.78
N ILE A 32 -6.48 -9.22 -6.72
CA ILE A 32 -6.87 -8.49 -5.52
C ILE A 32 -7.11 -7.00 -5.83
N VAL A 33 -6.27 -6.41 -6.68
CA VAL A 33 -6.40 -5.02 -7.13
C VAL A 33 -7.70 -4.81 -7.91
N GLN A 34 -8.05 -5.74 -8.80
CA GLN A 34 -9.31 -5.70 -9.54
C GLN A 34 -10.52 -5.84 -8.61
N ALA A 35 -10.46 -6.77 -7.65
CA ALA A 35 -11.54 -7.00 -6.70
C ALA A 35 -11.75 -5.81 -5.73
N ASP A 36 -10.66 -5.22 -5.22
CA ASP A 36 -10.68 -4.10 -4.27
C ASP A 36 -10.90 -2.74 -4.98
N LYS A 37 -10.86 -2.69 -6.33
CA LYS A 37 -10.95 -1.47 -7.16
C LYS A 37 -9.98 -0.37 -6.73
N SER A 38 -8.82 -0.78 -6.24
CA SER A 38 -7.80 0.09 -5.65
C SER A 38 -6.53 0.10 -6.50
N SER A 39 -5.51 0.83 -6.09
CA SER A 39 -4.17 0.73 -6.71
C SER A 39 -3.34 -0.38 -6.08
N ARG A 40 -2.38 -0.95 -6.82
CA ARG A 40 -1.39 -1.92 -6.31
C ARG A 40 -0.74 -1.45 -5.01
N SER A 41 -0.34 -0.18 -4.95
CA SER A 41 0.27 0.41 -3.74
C SER A 41 -0.69 0.47 -2.55
N HIS A 42 -1.99 0.64 -2.78
CA HIS A 42 -2.99 0.62 -1.71
C HIS A 42 -3.16 -0.81 -1.16
N VAL A 43 -3.29 -1.80 -2.06
CA VAL A 43 -3.40 -3.21 -1.69
C VAL A 43 -2.20 -3.68 -0.89
N VAL A 44 -0.98 -3.33 -1.32
CA VAL A 44 0.26 -3.68 -0.59
C VAL A 44 0.26 -3.09 0.82
N ARG A 45 -0.12 -1.82 1.00
CA ARG A 45 -0.18 -1.20 2.34
C ARG A 45 -1.22 -1.88 3.24
N LYS A 46 -2.41 -2.13 2.70
CA LYS A 46 -3.50 -2.83 3.40
C LYS A 46 -3.06 -4.23 3.81
N GLY A 47 -2.33 -4.93 2.94
CA GLY A 47 -1.74 -6.24 3.25
C GLY A 47 -0.73 -6.17 4.39
N ILE A 48 0.20 -5.21 4.35
CA ILE A 48 1.18 -5.00 5.43
C ILE A 48 0.47 -4.70 6.76
N GLU A 49 -0.53 -3.83 6.76
CA GLU A 49 -1.25 -3.45 7.97
C GLU A 49 -2.05 -4.63 8.55
N LYS A 50 -2.70 -5.44 7.70
CA LYS A 50 -3.37 -6.67 8.14
C LYS A 50 -2.40 -7.67 8.76
N LEU A 51 -1.28 -7.96 8.09
CA LEU A 51 -0.25 -8.87 8.61
C LEU A 51 0.32 -8.34 9.93
N TYR A 52 0.58 -7.04 10.03
CA TYR A 52 1.06 -6.40 11.25
C TYR A 52 0.04 -6.51 12.39
N GLN A 53 -1.25 -6.26 12.11
CA GLN A 53 -2.32 -6.44 13.08
C GLN A 53 -2.46 -7.90 13.52
N GLU A 54 -2.36 -8.87 12.61
CA GLU A 54 -2.40 -10.30 12.95
C GLU A 54 -1.22 -10.72 13.83
N MET A 55 -0.02 -10.21 13.54
CA MET A 55 1.17 -10.45 14.36
C MET A 55 1.02 -9.82 15.76
N ASN A 56 0.55 -8.58 15.85
CA ASN A 56 0.38 -7.88 17.12
C ASN A 56 -0.82 -8.39 17.94
N LYS A 57 -1.87 -8.91 17.28
CA LYS A 57 -3.02 -9.52 17.98
C LYS A 57 -2.66 -10.85 18.64
N LYS A 58 -1.58 -11.52 18.23
CA LYS A 58 -1.07 -12.72 18.92
C LYS A 58 -0.33 -12.39 20.24
N THR A 59 -0.14 -11.12 20.58
CA THR A 59 0.58 -10.67 21.79
C THR A 59 -0.36 -10.16 22.90
N LEU A 60 -1.67 -10.37 22.79
CA LEU A 60 -2.68 -10.10 23.83
C LEU A 60 -3.39 -11.40 24.21
#